data_AF-A0A5C6GBA4-F1
#
_entry.id   AF-A0A5C6GBA4-F1
#
_cell.length_a   1.000
_cell.length_b   1.000
_cell.length_c   1.000
_cell.angle_alpha   90.00
_cell.angle_beta   90.00
_cell.angle_gamma   90.00
#
_symmetry.space_group_name_H-M   'P 1'
#
loop_
_entity.id
_entity.type
_entity.pdbx_description
1 polymer ?
#
loop_
_entity_poly.entity_id
_entity_poly.type
_entity_poly.pdbx_seq_one_letter_code
_entity_poly.pdbx_strand_id
1 'polypeptide(L)'
;MEDNTLSWSIERVEYLISSLYEPGQPNVITEAQALLANFQSSPQAWILAHELLGRSNEKGKFFGALTVIVKLNRESSSLSEDNARELLQHLIGWYRDSFEDDSGFLVPRKLSSALATFFLHFHQLWPGFVRHITMCLISRQYHDPRSVQTSADIDSLLDMLDPKRLKAVLWVVTSIMDDVVRVDWNTADRGNLYESVVGEVTDAAALLSKGLAKTQAASKVSSRDSHVQATLKDLMPRVIETLPSDSHFGASAELLIDVLSTYPALLSNLHFDLLADLFLSTWADECYNRLLQGNMDFESLQFGQLLLAFGEEKCQWLMRSEDYRSKFLLSRLCGLLGSDGYPVVENRIFVPAIEFWSTYTEVMSDFIHLDNIASQAWAESALSQILEVVSAAFRKITYPPAEVFSQWDSSDRVGFSDARKDVVDLLQSAYSLSGLQLINTFTNLILVTLNDSAWLQLETAAFCLVGLADCSKDDILDGSEPLPKAAAAEFWATFIALNSDLQEVSDAAKQVMGTLGPLLAQSLARNIGGRASRSELDKLSEPIKRLVGSYPLAKEWLQDGLSHTTFPSDKITLEQKALFVKKVVSLRGSRATNQVVRDFWLSARGSSFAYAS
;
A
#
# COMPACT_ATOMS: atom_id res chain seq x y z
N MET A 1 23.75 22.71 46.70
CA MET A 1 23.66 23.96 45.92
C MET A 1 25.05 24.56 45.94
N GLU A 2 25.90 24.08 45.04
CA GLU A 2 27.18 24.70 44.74
C GLU A 2 26.99 25.53 43.48
N ASP A 3 27.65 26.69 43.48
CA ASP A 3 27.46 27.84 42.60
C ASP A 3 27.81 27.49 41.15
N ASN A 4 26.79 27.33 40.29
CA ASN A 4 26.94 26.92 38.89
C ASN A 4 27.06 28.13 37.94
N THR A 5 27.84 29.14 38.34
CA THR A 5 28.10 30.37 37.59
C THR A 5 29.55 30.43 37.09
N LEU A 6 30.08 29.31 36.60
CA LEU A 6 31.32 29.32 35.82
C LEU A 6 31.04 29.94 34.45
N SER A 7 31.69 31.05 34.13
CA SER A 7 31.59 31.70 32.82
C SER A 7 32.08 30.74 31.73
N TRP A 8 31.29 30.56 30.67
CA TRP A 8 31.67 29.75 29.52
C TRP A 8 32.94 30.30 28.85
N SER A 9 33.94 29.45 28.65
CA SER A 9 35.14 29.72 27.84
C SER A 9 35.18 28.77 26.65
N ILE A 10 35.82 29.20 25.56
CA ILE A 10 35.93 28.39 24.35
C ILE A 10 36.68 27.08 24.60
N GLU A 11 37.73 27.08 25.41
CA GLU A 11 38.50 25.89 25.76
C GLU A 11 37.63 24.87 26.52
N ARG A 12 36.73 25.37 27.39
CA ARG A 12 35.82 24.50 28.14
C ARG A 12 34.79 23.85 27.22
N VAL A 13 34.25 24.62 26.26
CA VAL A 13 33.28 24.11 25.29
C VAL A 13 33.94 23.09 24.37
N GLU A 14 35.15 23.34 23.86
CA GLU A 14 35.90 22.38 23.04
C GLU A 14 36.24 21.08 23.78
N TYR A 15 36.61 21.19 25.05
CA TYR A 15 36.84 20.01 25.90
C TYR A 15 35.57 19.16 26.01
N LEU A 16 34.43 19.79 26.31
CA LEU A 16 33.14 19.10 26.41
C LEU A 16 32.75 18.46 25.09
N ILE A 17 32.90 19.16 23.96
CA ILE A 17 32.66 18.60 22.62
C ILE A 17 33.55 17.38 22.39
N SER A 18 34.85 17.47 22.68
CA SER A 18 35.79 16.37 22.46
C SER A 18 35.42 15.14 23.29
N SER A 19 35.00 15.35 24.54
CA SER A 19 34.57 14.29 25.45
C SER A 19 33.32 13.51 24.99
N LEU A 20 32.48 14.10 24.12
CA LEU A 20 31.33 13.41 23.54
C LEU A 20 31.71 12.37 22.48
N TYR A 21 32.89 12.53 21.86
CA TYR A 21 33.34 11.68 20.76
C TYR A 21 34.44 10.70 21.18
N GLU A 22 34.89 10.76 22.43
CA GLU A 22 35.83 9.80 23.00
C GLU A 22 35.07 8.64 23.66
N PRO A 23 35.56 7.38 23.54
CA PRO A 23 34.94 6.25 24.22
C PRO A 23 35.04 6.43 25.75
N GLY A 24 33.93 6.78 26.38
CA GLY A 24 33.83 7.06 27.82
C GLY A 24 32.61 6.43 28.48
N GLN A 25 32.48 6.57 29.81
CA GLN A 25 31.33 6.06 30.55
C GLN A 25 30.04 6.82 30.15
N PRO A 26 28.87 6.14 30.02
CA PRO A 26 27.61 6.77 29.61
C PRO A 26 27.21 7.99 30.45
N ASN A 27 27.54 7.98 31.75
CA ASN A 27 27.22 9.07 32.67
C ASN A 27 27.98 10.36 32.32
N VAL A 28 29.25 10.26 31.92
CA VAL A 28 30.08 11.41 31.54
C VAL A 28 29.59 12.02 30.23
N ILE A 29 29.17 11.18 29.27
CA ILE A 29 28.58 11.65 28.00
C ILE A 29 27.27 12.38 28.27
N THR A 30 26.41 11.82 29.14
CA THR A 30 25.12 12.43 29.49
C THR A 30 25.31 13.78 30.19
N GLU A 31 26.27 13.87 31.11
CA GLU A 31 26.60 15.11 31.80
C GLU A 31 27.16 16.16 30.84
N ALA A 32 28.09 15.78 29.95
CA ALA A 32 28.62 16.68 28.93
C ALA A 32 27.54 17.19 27.97
N GLN A 33 26.59 16.34 27.56
CA GLN A 33 25.43 16.75 26.75
C GLN A 33 24.54 17.76 27.49
N ALA A 34 24.26 17.53 28.77
CA ALA A 34 23.45 18.44 29.57
C ALA A 34 24.13 19.81 29.74
N LEU A 35 25.44 19.82 30.00
CA LEU A 35 26.23 21.06 30.09
C LEU A 35 26.28 21.81 28.76
N LEU A 36 26.44 21.11 27.64
CA LEU A 36 26.44 21.71 26.31
C LEU A 36 25.06 22.25 25.91
N ALA A 37 23.97 21.58 26.29
CA ALA A 37 22.61 22.09 26.10
C ALA A 37 22.33 23.35 26.95
N ASN A 38 22.86 23.40 28.18
CA ASN A 38 22.82 24.60 29.01
C ASN A 38 23.60 25.74 28.35
N PHE A 39 24.82 25.48 27.87
CA PHE A 39 25.61 26.44 27.11
C PHE A 39 24.84 26.99 25.90
N GLN A 40 24.20 26.15 25.08
CA GLN A 40 23.42 26.59 23.91
C GLN A 40 22.23 27.47 24.25
N SER A 41 21.79 27.47 25.52
CA SER A 41 20.72 28.34 26.02
C SER A 41 21.24 29.66 26.58
N SER A 42 22.57 29.81 26.72
CA SER A 42 23.19 30.98 27.34
C SER A 42 23.34 32.15 26.35
N PRO A 43 23.41 33.41 26.83
CA PRO A 43 23.70 34.57 25.98
C PRO A 43 25.10 34.53 25.34
N GLN A 44 26.10 33.97 26.04
CA GLN A 44 27.47 33.87 25.53
C GLN A 44 27.59 32.94 24.31
N ALA A 45 26.60 32.08 24.08
CA ALA A 45 26.60 31.12 22.99
C ALA A 45 26.72 31.75 21.60
N TRP A 46 26.16 32.96 21.38
CA TRP A 46 26.28 33.65 20.08
C TRP A 46 27.75 33.95 19.73
N ILE A 47 28.50 34.49 20.70
CA ILE A 47 29.90 34.87 20.52
C ILE A 47 30.79 33.62 20.40
N LEU A 48 30.62 32.68 21.33
CA LEU A 48 31.43 31.47 21.35
C LEU A 48 31.16 30.53 20.16
N ALA A 49 29.93 30.50 19.62
CA ALA A 49 29.65 29.78 18.38
C ALA A 49 30.36 30.40 17.17
N HIS A 50 30.43 31.73 17.10
CA HIS A 50 31.18 32.43 16.06
C HIS A 50 32.68 32.09 16.13
N GLU A 51 33.26 32.09 17.33
CA GLU A 51 34.67 31.70 17.53
C GLU A 51 34.93 30.23 17.18
N LEU A 52 34.03 29.31 17.56
CA LEU A 52 34.13 27.88 17.21
C LEU A 52 34.12 27.64 15.70
N LEU A 53 33.30 28.39 14.96
CA LEU A 53 33.21 28.31 13.50
C LEU A 53 34.45 28.88 12.80
N GLY A 54 35.16 29.81 13.43
CA GLY A 54 36.42 30.37 12.95
C GLY A 54 37.66 29.50 13.21
N ARG A 55 37.57 28.44 14.01
CA ARG A 55 38.70 27.53 14.34
C ARG A 55 38.80 26.37 13.34
N SER A 56 39.95 25.69 13.30
CA SER A 56 40.19 24.58 12.35
C SER A 56 39.53 23.24 12.72
N ASN A 57 39.08 23.06 13.96
CA ASN A 57 38.51 21.79 14.45
C ASN A 57 37.10 21.53 13.88
N GLU A 58 36.93 20.49 13.05
CA GLU A 58 35.64 20.12 12.43
C GLU A 58 34.51 19.86 13.45
N LYS A 59 34.83 19.18 14.57
CA LYS A 59 33.83 18.90 15.62
C LYS A 59 33.34 20.18 16.28
N GLY A 60 34.26 21.12 16.50
CA GLY A 60 33.98 22.47 16.99
C GLY A 60 33.11 23.25 16.01
N LYS A 61 33.48 23.28 14.72
CA LYS A 61 32.68 23.93 13.66
C LYS A 61 31.26 23.36 13.58
N PHE A 62 31.11 22.03 13.59
CA PHE A 62 29.80 21.37 13.56
C PHE A 62 28.93 21.78 14.76
N PHE A 63 29.49 21.77 15.97
CA PHE A 63 28.78 22.17 17.17
C PHE A 63 28.47 23.68 17.18
N GLY A 64 29.35 24.52 16.62
CA GLY A 64 29.11 25.95 16.42
C GLY A 64 27.90 26.18 15.51
N ALA A 65 27.83 25.51 14.35
CA ALA A 65 26.67 25.56 13.46
C ALA A 65 25.37 25.07 14.13
N LEU A 66 25.45 23.96 14.88
CA LEU A 66 24.32 23.47 15.67
C LEU A 66 23.85 24.49 16.72
N THR A 67 24.79 25.16 17.38
CA THR A 67 24.49 26.19 18.38
C THR A 67 23.76 27.37 17.72
N VAL A 68 24.20 27.83 16.55
CA VAL A 68 23.49 28.87 15.78
C VAL A 68 22.05 28.45 15.47
N ILE A 69 21.82 27.20 15.02
CA ILE A 69 20.45 26.68 14.78
C ILE A 69 19.59 26.74 16.05
N VAL A 70 20.11 26.28 17.19
CA VAL A 70 19.37 26.30 18.47
C VAL A 70 19.03 27.73 18.88
N LYS A 71 19.98 28.66 18.72
CA LYS A 71 19.80 30.07 19.06
C LYS A 71 18.78 30.76 18.14
N LEU A 72 18.83 30.51 16.83
CA LEU A 72 17.82 31.01 15.88
C LEU A 72 16.41 30.52 16.25
N ASN A 73 16.25 29.23 16.57
CA ASN A 73 14.94 28.68 16.92
C ASN A 73 14.36 29.19 18.25
N ARG A 74 15.21 29.58 19.20
CA ARG A 74 14.76 30.02 20.54
C ARG A 74 14.69 31.54 20.70
N GLU A 75 15.55 32.27 20.01
CA GLU A 75 15.82 33.68 20.29
C GLU A 75 15.77 34.58 19.03
N SER A 76 15.25 34.10 17.89
CA SER A 76 15.16 34.90 16.66
C SER A 76 14.44 36.24 16.85
N SER A 77 13.37 36.29 17.65
CA SER A 77 12.62 37.51 17.94
C SER A 77 13.41 38.58 18.71
N SER A 78 14.51 38.20 19.38
CA SER A 78 15.37 39.12 20.13
C SER A 78 16.53 39.67 19.30
N LEU A 79 16.76 39.15 18.10
CA LEU A 79 17.85 39.55 17.22
C LEU A 79 17.42 40.76 16.37
N SER A 80 18.23 41.83 16.38
CA SER A 80 18.00 42.99 15.50
C SER A 80 18.25 42.62 14.04
N GLU A 81 17.63 43.34 13.10
CA GLU A 81 17.87 43.12 11.67
C GLU A 81 19.34 43.30 11.27
N ASP A 82 20.05 44.28 11.86
CA ASP A 82 21.47 44.52 11.55
C ASP A 82 22.33 43.32 11.99
N ASN A 83 22.10 42.78 13.19
CA ASN A 83 22.80 41.59 13.67
C ASN A 83 22.42 40.35 12.85
N ALA A 84 21.17 40.24 12.39
CA ALA A 84 20.75 39.16 11.50
C ALA A 84 21.42 39.24 10.13
N ARG A 85 21.62 40.44 9.56
CA ARG A 85 22.38 40.63 8.31
C ARG A 85 23.86 40.27 8.48
N GLU A 86 24.48 40.68 9.58
CA GLU A 86 25.85 40.29 9.93
C GLU A 86 25.96 38.76 10.09
N LEU A 87 25.00 38.13 10.75
CA LEU A 87 24.94 36.68 10.89
C LEU A 87 24.83 35.97 9.52
N LEU A 88 23.99 36.46 8.61
CA LEU A 88 23.87 35.91 7.24
C LEU A 88 25.21 36.01 6.49
N GLN A 89 25.89 37.15 6.58
CA GLN A 89 27.21 37.35 6.00
C GLN A 89 28.23 36.33 6.52
N HIS A 90 28.25 36.10 7.83
CA HIS A 90 29.15 35.11 8.43
C HIS A 90 28.77 33.68 8.05
N LEU A 91 27.48 33.32 8.07
CA LEU A 91 27.01 31.99 7.66
C LEU A 91 27.38 31.66 6.21
N ILE A 92 27.23 32.61 5.29
CA ILE A 92 27.61 32.42 3.89
C ILE A 92 29.14 32.34 3.75
N GLY A 93 29.89 33.13 4.51
CA GLY A 93 31.35 33.04 4.58
C GLY A 93 31.80 31.65 5.02
N TRP A 94 31.37 31.19 6.20
CA TRP A 94 31.71 29.88 6.72
C TRP A 94 31.24 28.75 5.81
N TYR A 95 30.06 28.87 5.20
CA TYR A 95 29.56 27.88 4.26
C TYR A 95 30.46 27.77 3.04
N ARG A 96 30.80 28.89 2.40
CA ARG A 96 31.73 28.92 1.26
C ARG A 96 33.08 28.32 1.62
N ASP A 97 33.67 28.77 2.73
CA ASP A 97 35.03 28.38 3.14
C ASP A 97 35.09 26.89 3.51
N SER A 98 33.96 26.31 3.96
CA SER A 98 33.88 24.87 4.28
C SER A 98 34.05 23.94 3.06
N PHE A 99 34.03 24.47 1.83
CA PHE A 99 34.32 23.70 0.61
C PHE A 99 35.75 23.90 0.08
N GLU A 100 36.58 24.72 0.72
CA GLU A 100 37.98 24.92 0.30
C GLU A 100 38.89 23.76 0.74
N ASP A 101 38.62 23.17 1.90
CA ASP A 101 39.28 21.96 2.38
C ASP A 101 38.51 20.70 1.88
N ASP A 102 39.21 19.58 1.63
CA ASP A 102 38.58 18.27 1.34
C ASP A 102 38.17 17.51 2.62
N SER A 103 38.11 18.23 3.73
CA SER A 103 37.71 17.72 5.02
C SER A 103 36.17 17.58 5.08
N GLY A 104 35.68 16.35 5.29
CA GLY A 104 34.34 15.98 5.76
C GLY A 104 33.10 16.77 5.28
N PHE A 105 32.11 16.08 4.71
CA PHE A 105 30.81 16.69 4.33
C PHE A 105 29.88 17.10 5.50
N LEU A 106 30.29 16.89 6.76
CA LEU A 106 29.42 17.11 7.93
C LEU A 106 29.23 18.59 8.27
N VAL A 107 30.30 19.38 8.26
CA VAL A 107 30.25 20.82 8.59
C VAL A 107 29.46 21.59 7.54
N PRO A 108 29.72 21.45 6.22
CA PRO A 108 28.92 22.15 5.22
C PRO A 108 27.44 21.76 5.28
N ARG A 109 27.10 20.48 5.45
CA ARG A 109 25.69 20.05 5.64
C ARG A 109 25.04 20.68 6.85
N LYS A 110 25.77 20.84 7.95
CA LYS A 110 25.19 21.48 9.14
C LYS A 110 25.01 22.99 8.96
N LEU A 111 25.93 23.63 8.23
CA LEU A 111 25.82 25.04 7.85
C LEU A 111 24.68 25.27 6.85
N SER A 112 24.39 24.34 5.92
CA SER A 112 23.21 24.44 5.05
C SER A 112 21.91 24.37 5.85
N SER A 113 21.83 23.51 6.88
CA SER A 113 20.71 23.52 7.84
C SER A 113 20.63 24.83 8.64
N ALA A 114 21.76 25.43 9.01
CA ALA A 114 21.78 26.72 9.71
C ALA A 114 21.28 27.87 8.83
N LEU A 115 21.67 27.89 7.55
CA LEU A 115 21.13 28.80 6.54
C LEU A 115 19.63 28.58 6.32
N ALA A 116 19.16 27.33 6.32
CA ALA A 116 17.73 27.03 6.22
C ALA A 116 16.93 27.54 7.41
N THR A 117 17.41 27.29 8.63
CA THR A 117 16.81 27.85 9.85
C THR A 117 16.85 29.38 9.83
N PHE A 118 17.93 30.00 9.35
CA PHE A 118 18.00 31.44 9.19
C PHE A 118 16.92 31.95 8.23
N PHE A 119 16.75 31.31 7.07
CA PHE A 119 15.73 31.68 6.09
C PHE A 119 14.32 31.61 6.69
N LEU A 120 13.99 30.56 7.45
CA LEU A 120 12.68 30.45 8.09
C LEU A 120 12.32 31.66 8.98
N HIS A 121 13.28 32.18 9.74
CA HIS A 121 13.06 33.30 10.67
C HIS A 121 13.27 34.68 10.02
N PHE A 122 14.12 34.78 8.99
CA PHE A 122 14.57 36.05 8.42
C PHE A 122 14.50 36.09 6.88
N HIS A 123 13.54 35.39 6.25
CA HIS A 123 13.40 35.30 4.79
C HIS A 123 13.41 36.67 4.07
N GLN A 124 12.87 37.72 4.68
CA GLN A 124 12.85 39.09 4.11
C GLN A 124 14.26 39.72 3.95
N LEU A 125 15.24 39.23 4.71
CA LEU A 125 16.64 39.68 4.63
C LEU A 125 17.44 38.93 3.57
N TRP A 126 16.90 37.83 3.03
CA TRP A 126 17.56 37.00 2.04
C TRP A 126 16.69 36.73 0.81
N PRO A 127 16.27 37.78 0.07
CA PRO A 127 15.56 37.61 -1.20
C PRO A 127 16.50 37.02 -2.27
N GLY A 128 15.97 36.30 -3.25
CA GLY A 128 16.83 35.78 -4.33
C GLY A 128 17.83 34.75 -3.84
N PHE A 129 17.53 33.97 -2.79
CA PHE A 129 18.56 33.21 -2.07
C PHE A 129 19.31 32.23 -2.97
N VAL A 130 18.65 31.66 -3.99
CA VAL A 130 19.28 30.77 -4.98
C VAL A 130 20.32 31.51 -5.81
N ARG A 131 19.97 32.69 -6.34
CA ARG A 131 20.88 33.57 -7.09
C ARG A 131 22.00 34.09 -6.21
N HIS A 132 21.67 34.51 -5.00
CA HIS A 132 22.60 35.12 -4.06
C HIS A 132 23.70 34.13 -3.65
N ILE A 133 23.33 32.91 -3.24
CA ILE A 133 24.33 31.92 -2.84
C ILE A 133 25.18 31.47 -4.04
N THR A 134 24.56 31.34 -5.22
CA THR A 134 25.26 31.03 -6.47
C THR A 134 26.33 32.09 -6.78
N MET A 135 25.97 33.36 -6.74
CA MET A 135 26.90 34.47 -6.97
C MET A 135 28.01 34.55 -5.92
N CYS A 136 27.70 34.32 -4.64
CA CYS A 136 28.70 34.32 -3.57
C CYS A 136 29.72 33.19 -3.75
N LEU A 137 29.28 32.00 -4.21
CA LEU A 137 30.17 30.87 -4.48
C LEU A 137 31.03 31.09 -5.75
N ILE A 138 30.47 31.68 -6.81
CA ILE A 138 31.21 31.99 -8.05
C ILE A 138 32.31 33.01 -7.76
N SER A 139 31.93 34.16 -7.20
CA SER A 139 32.84 35.29 -6.94
C SER A 139 33.77 35.07 -5.74
N ARG A 140 33.51 34.04 -4.93
CA ARG A 140 34.18 33.75 -3.66
C ARG A 140 34.14 34.91 -2.65
N GLN A 141 33.13 35.77 -2.75
CA GLN A 141 32.95 36.94 -1.89
C GLN A 141 31.49 37.04 -1.46
N TYR A 142 31.25 37.59 -0.27
CA TYR A 142 29.89 37.95 0.15
C TYR A 142 29.43 39.21 -0.60
N HIS A 143 28.21 39.16 -1.13
CA HIS A 143 27.50 40.31 -1.69
C HIS A 143 26.28 40.62 -0.83
N ASP A 144 25.81 41.86 -0.83
CA ASP A 144 24.52 42.18 -0.20
C ASP A 144 23.37 41.53 -0.99
N PRO A 145 22.50 40.70 -0.38
CA PRO A 145 21.37 40.05 -1.07
C PRO A 145 20.54 40.99 -1.95
N ARG A 146 20.30 42.23 -1.49
CA ARG A 146 19.48 43.20 -2.23
C ARG A 146 20.22 43.80 -3.45
N SER A 147 21.55 43.76 -3.44
CA SER A 147 22.39 44.22 -4.54
C SER A 147 22.51 43.21 -5.68
N VAL A 148 22.22 41.92 -5.41
CA VAL A 148 22.24 40.83 -6.39
C VAL A 148 20.92 40.81 -7.18
N GLN A 149 20.59 41.93 -7.81
CA GLN A 149 19.57 41.99 -8.85
C GLN A 149 20.25 41.84 -10.20
N THR A 150 20.73 40.62 -10.47
CA THR A 150 21.43 40.33 -11.72
C THR A 150 20.40 40.19 -12.84
N SER A 151 20.50 41.03 -13.88
CA SER A 151 19.81 40.82 -15.16
C SER A 151 20.30 39.58 -15.92
N ALA A 152 21.34 38.91 -15.39
CA ALA A 152 21.88 37.67 -15.91
C ALA A 152 20.91 36.50 -15.69
N ASP A 153 20.83 35.64 -16.69
CA ASP A 153 20.06 34.42 -16.65
C ASP A 153 20.66 33.42 -15.65
N ILE A 154 19.81 32.76 -14.86
CA ILE A 154 20.26 31.83 -13.81
C ILE A 154 21.03 30.64 -14.42
N ASP A 155 20.62 30.16 -15.59
CA ASP A 155 21.29 29.07 -16.30
C ASP A 155 22.76 29.41 -16.59
N SER A 156 23.04 30.65 -17.00
CA SER A 156 24.40 31.12 -17.25
C SER A 156 25.25 31.16 -15.97
N LEU A 157 24.64 31.47 -14.82
CA LEU A 157 25.32 31.45 -13.52
C LEU A 157 25.63 30.02 -13.09
N LEU A 158 24.67 29.12 -13.24
CA LEU A 158 24.82 27.71 -12.90
C LEU A 158 25.87 27.01 -13.78
N ASP A 159 26.02 27.43 -15.04
CA ASP A 159 27.07 26.94 -15.94
C ASP A 159 28.49 27.26 -15.49
N MET A 160 28.67 28.34 -14.71
CA MET A 160 29.97 28.73 -14.16
C MET A 160 30.36 27.96 -12.90
N LEU A 161 29.44 27.18 -12.31
CA LEU A 161 29.71 26.38 -11.11
C LEU A 161 30.40 25.06 -11.45
N ASP A 162 31.43 24.72 -10.66
CA ASP A 162 31.96 23.36 -10.61
C ASP A 162 30.98 22.42 -9.86
N PRO A 163 31.13 21.08 -9.99
CA PRO A 163 30.21 20.14 -9.33
C PRO A 163 30.17 20.25 -7.80
N LYS A 164 31.27 20.61 -7.14
CA LYS A 164 31.34 20.75 -5.67
C LYS A 164 30.49 21.95 -5.22
N ARG A 165 30.56 23.06 -5.95
CA ARG A 165 29.76 24.27 -5.69
C ARG A 165 28.31 24.13 -6.12
N LEU A 166 28.02 23.44 -7.22
CA LEU A 166 26.65 23.13 -7.63
C LEU A 166 25.93 22.31 -6.54
N LYS A 167 26.62 21.29 -6.00
CA LYS A 167 26.16 20.52 -4.84
C LYS A 167 25.94 21.40 -3.60
N ALA A 168 26.81 22.38 -3.37
CA ALA A 168 26.66 23.33 -2.26
C ALA A 168 25.38 24.18 -2.41
N VAL A 169 25.05 24.66 -3.61
CA VAL A 169 23.79 25.38 -3.83
C VAL A 169 22.59 24.44 -3.58
N LEU A 170 22.62 23.23 -4.15
CA LEU A 170 21.57 22.22 -3.98
C LEU A 170 21.31 21.92 -2.50
N TRP A 171 22.34 21.75 -1.68
CA TRP A 171 22.17 21.47 -0.25
C TRP A 171 21.43 22.58 0.50
N VAL A 172 21.68 23.85 0.19
CA VAL A 172 20.97 24.97 0.80
C VAL A 172 19.50 24.97 0.38
N VAL A 173 19.23 24.82 -0.92
CA VAL A 173 17.86 24.76 -1.45
C VAL A 173 17.09 23.61 -0.84
N THR A 174 17.64 22.38 -0.85
CA THR A 174 16.98 21.21 -0.25
C THR A 174 16.74 21.39 1.24
N SER A 175 17.72 21.93 1.99
CA SER A 175 17.56 22.15 3.44
C SER A 175 16.45 23.15 3.74
N ILE A 176 16.35 24.23 2.95
CA ILE A 176 15.26 25.22 3.09
C ILE A 176 13.92 24.55 2.78
N MET A 177 13.82 23.80 1.68
CA MET A 177 12.56 23.14 1.31
C MET A 177 12.10 22.12 2.36
N ASP A 178 13.01 21.30 2.89
CA ASP A 178 12.70 20.32 3.95
C ASP A 178 12.13 20.98 5.21
N ASP A 179 12.67 22.14 5.58
CA ASP A 179 12.25 22.90 6.74
C ASP A 179 10.92 23.64 6.47
N VAL A 180 10.73 24.20 5.27
CA VAL A 180 9.50 24.88 4.82
C VAL A 180 8.31 23.92 4.76
N VAL A 181 8.50 22.67 4.33
CA VAL A 181 7.41 21.66 4.30
C VAL A 181 6.90 21.32 5.70
N ARG A 182 7.72 21.47 6.74
CA ARG A 182 7.34 21.20 8.13
C ARG A 182 6.58 22.37 8.79
N VAL A 183 6.44 23.49 8.10
CA VAL A 183 5.78 24.69 8.60
C VAL A 183 4.26 24.54 8.51
N ASP A 184 3.56 24.76 9.61
CA ASP A 184 2.09 24.89 9.62
C ASP A 184 1.67 26.24 9.00
N TRP A 185 1.02 26.21 7.84
CA TRP A 185 0.64 27.40 7.07
C TRP A 185 -0.60 28.13 7.59
N ASN A 186 -1.27 27.60 8.62
CA ASN A 186 -2.53 28.16 9.12
C ASN A 186 -2.38 29.44 9.97
N THR A 187 -1.16 29.93 10.20
CA THR A 187 -0.88 31.16 10.96
C THR A 187 -0.69 32.36 10.04
N ALA A 188 -1.39 33.47 10.32
CA ALA A 188 -1.46 34.67 9.48
C ALA A 188 -0.11 35.37 9.17
N ASP A 189 0.93 35.14 9.96
CA ASP A 189 2.26 35.77 9.81
C ASP A 189 3.15 35.10 8.73
N ARG A 190 2.67 34.00 8.10
CA ARG A 190 3.49 33.15 7.21
C ARG A 190 3.20 33.32 5.71
N GLY A 191 2.30 34.24 5.33
CA GLY A 191 2.03 34.56 3.92
C GLY A 191 3.27 35.08 3.19
N ASN A 192 4.05 35.94 3.85
CA ASN A 192 5.28 36.51 3.28
C ASN A 192 6.38 35.46 3.06
N LEU A 193 6.44 34.42 3.91
CA LEU A 193 7.36 33.29 3.74
C LEU A 193 6.98 32.46 2.51
N TYR A 194 5.69 32.19 2.33
CA TYR A 194 5.18 31.49 1.15
C TYR A 194 5.53 32.25 -0.14
N GLU A 195 5.26 33.55 -0.20
CA GLU A 195 5.62 34.39 -1.36
C GLU A 195 7.12 34.39 -1.63
N SER A 196 7.95 34.44 -0.58
CA SER A 196 9.41 34.39 -0.69
C SER A 196 9.89 33.05 -1.27
N VAL A 197 9.25 31.93 -0.92
CA VAL A 197 9.60 30.60 -1.45
C VAL A 197 9.11 30.43 -2.89
N VAL A 198 7.87 30.85 -3.18
CA VAL A 198 7.29 30.75 -4.53
C VAL A 198 8.08 31.58 -5.54
N GLY A 199 8.57 32.75 -5.15
CA GLY A 199 9.40 33.61 -6.00
C GLY A 199 10.69 32.93 -6.49
N GLU A 200 11.21 31.95 -5.76
CA GLU A 200 12.49 31.27 -6.04
C GLU A 200 12.34 30.00 -6.88
N VAL A 201 11.10 29.57 -7.15
CA VAL A 201 10.84 28.27 -7.80
C VAL A 201 11.49 28.18 -9.18
N THR A 202 11.47 29.25 -9.96
CA THR A 202 12.07 29.27 -11.31
C THR A 202 13.57 28.98 -11.24
N ASP A 203 14.28 29.64 -10.32
CA ASP A 203 15.72 29.47 -10.16
C ASP A 203 16.06 28.11 -9.51
N ALA A 204 15.25 27.64 -8.56
CA ALA A 204 15.38 26.31 -7.98
C ALA A 204 15.15 25.20 -9.02
N ALA A 205 14.20 25.38 -9.94
CA ALA A 205 13.96 24.43 -11.01
C ALA A 205 15.09 24.40 -12.04
N ALA A 206 15.64 25.56 -12.42
CA ALA A 206 16.84 25.63 -13.27
C ALA A 206 18.02 24.91 -12.60
N LEU A 207 18.22 25.12 -11.29
CA LEU A 207 19.21 24.42 -10.49
C LEU A 207 18.98 22.90 -10.48
N LEU A 208 17.74 22.45 -10.29
CA LEU A 208 17.40 21.02 -10.32
C LEU A 208 17.60 20.42 -11.71
N SER A 209 17.22 21.11 -12.78
CA SER A 209 17.48 20.69 -14.17
C SER A 209 18.98 20.46 -14.41
N LYS A 210 19.81 21.40 -13.96
CA LYS A 210 21.27 21.30 -14.05
C LYS A 210 21.84 20.21 -13.14
N GLY A 211 21.27 20.07 -11.95
CA GLY A 211 21.56 19.04 -10.98
C GLY A 211 21.31 17.66 -11.54
N LEU A 212 20.11 17.39 -12.05
CA LEU A 212 19.71 16.12 -12.69
C LEU A 212 20.62 15.72 -13.86
N ALA A 213 21.18 16.68 -14.60
CA ALA A 213 22.16 16.40 -15.65
C ALA A 213 23.56 16.00 -15.13
N LYS A 214 23.88 16.20 -13.84
CA LYS A 214 25.23 16.02 -13.27
C LYS A 214 25.30 15.29 -11.91
N THR A 215 24.22 15.14 -11.14
CA THR A 215 24.16 14.51 -9.80
C THR A 215 22.73 14.37 -9.26
N GLN A 216 22.47 13.31 -8.50
CA GLN A 216 21.22 13.02 -7.75
C GLN A 216 20.75 14.20 -6.85
N ALA A 217 19.70 14.90 -7.25
CA ALA A 217 18.90 15.74 -6.35
C ALA A 217 17.52 16.00 -6.98
N ALA A 218 16.49 15.29 -6.53
CA ALA A 218 15.10 15.69 -6.75
C ALA A 218 14.21 15.01 -5.69
N SER A 219 13.70 15.79 -4.73
CA SER A 219 12.59 15.36 -3.89
C SER A 219 11.83 16.56 -3.33
N LYS A 220 10.50 16.48 -3.44
CA LYS A 220 9.48 17.18 -2.66
C LYS A 220 9.37 18.70 -2.84
N VAL A 221 8.58 19.09 -3.85
CA VAL A 221 7.91 20.39 -3.89
C VAL A 221 6.42 20.14 -4.11
N SER A 222 5.63 20.24 -3.04
CA SER A 222 4.18 20.30 -3.11
C SER A 222 3.78 21.77 -3.12
N SER A 223 3.21 22.25 -4.22
CA SER A 223 2.64 23.60 -4.25
C SER A 223 1.32 23.64 -5.03
N ARG A 224 0.43 24.53 -4.59
CA ARG A 224 -0.89 24.79 -5.20
C ARG A 224 -0.85 25.89 -6.26
N ASP A 225 0.34 26.38 -6.61
CA ASP A 225 0.55 27.49 -7.54
C ASP A 225 0.74 26.98 -8.98
N SER A 226 0.01 27.57 -9.93
CA SER A 226 0.01 27.15 -11.34
C SER A 226 1.36 27.36 -12.03
N HIS A 227 2.13 28.38 -11.64
CA HIS A 227 3.46 28.66 -12.19
C HIS A 227 4.50 27.63 -11.73
N VAL A 228 4.41 27.24 -10.46
CA VAL A 228 5.29 26.23 -9.87
C VAL A 228 5.01 24.86 -10.47
N GLN A 229 3.73 24.50 -10.65
CA GLN A 229 3.35 23.26 -11.31
C GLN A 229 3.83 23.19 -12.76
N ALA A 230 3.78 24.30 -13.51
CA ALA A 230 4.29 24.35 -14.88
C ALA A 230 5.82 24.14 -14.91
N THR A 231 6.55 24.79 -14.02
CA THR A 231 8.01 24.68 -13.98
C THR A 231 8.48 23.27 -13.57
N LEU A 232 7.80 22.64 -12.59
CA LEU A 232 8.09 21.27 -12.18
C LEU A 232 7.74 20.24 -13.27
N LYS A 233 6.66 20.48 -14.03
CA LYS A 233 6.28 19.67 -15.19
C LYS A 233 7.42 19.58 -16.20
N ASP A 234 8.10 20.69 -16.49
CA ASP A 234 9.18 20.74 -17.48
C ASP A 234 10.41 19.90 -17.07
N LEU A 235 10.56 19.56 -15.79
CA LEU A 235 11.63 18.70 -15.28
C LEU A 235 11.32 17.20 -15.42
N MET A 236 10.05 16.82 -15.49
CA MET A 236 9.62 15.41 -15.47
C MET A 236 10.21 14.56 -16.61
N PRO A 237 10.32 15.05 -17.86
CA PRO A 237 10.97 14.28 -18.92
C PRO A 237 12.41 13.88 -18.55
N ARG A 238 13.18 14.78 -17.92
CA ARG A 238 14.55 14.51 -17.49
C ARG A 238 14.61 13.48 -16.38
N VAL A 239 13.70 13.56 -15.41
CA VAL A 239 13.60 12.56 -14.34
C VAL A 239 13.33 11.17 -14.94
N ILE A 240 12.39 11.07 -15.87
CA ILE A 240 12.04 9.81 -16.55
C ILE A 240 13.25 9.27 -17.35
N GLU A 241 13.96 10.13 -18.10
CA GLU A 241 15.16 9.76 -18.86
C GLU A 241 16.31 9.21 -17.98
N THR A 242 16.35 9.58 -16.69
CA THR A 242 17.41 9.11 -15.76
C THR A 242 17.11 7.76 -15.11
N LEU A 243 15.89 7.22 -15.23
CA LEU A 243 15.52 5.95 -14.61
C LEU A 243 16.42 4.76 -15.03
N PRO A 244 16.81 4.62 -16.31
CA PRO A 244 17.72 3.55 -16.72
C PRO A 244 19.15 3.64 -16.17
N SER A 245 19.52 4.74 -15.52
CA SER A 245 20.85 4.93 -14.95
C SER A 245 20.92 4.32 -13.55
N ASP A 246 21.74 3.29 -13.35
CA ASP A 246 21.96 2.64 -12.04
C ASP A 246 22.27 3.64 -10.92
N SER A 247 23.10 4.66 -11.21
CA SER A 247 23.47 5.68 -10.24
C SER A 247 22.37 6.70 -9.94
N HIS A 248 21.19 6.63 -10.53
CA HIS A 248 20.11 7.62 -10.35
C HIS A 248 18.73 6.99 -10.15
N PHE A 249 18.57 5.72 -10.53
CA PHE A 249 17.31 4.99 -10.46
C PHE A 249 16.59 5.17 -9.12
N GLY A 250 17.27 4.93 -8.00
CA GLY A 250 16.62 4.94 -6.69
C GLY A 250 15.97 6.27 -6.31
N ALA A 251 16.63 7.39 -6.61
CA ALA A 251 16.08 8.72 -6.32
C ALA A 251 14.96 9.10 -7.30
N SER A 252 15.14 8.81 -8.59
CA SER A 252 14.15 9.12 -9.63
C SER A 252 12.88 8.30 -9.47
N ALA A 253 13.00 7.02 -9.11
CA ALA A 253 11.87 6.15 -8.86
C ALA A 253 11.09 6.57 -7.60
N GLU A 254 11.76 6.91 -6.50
CA GLU A 254 11.09 7.41 -5.28
C GLU A 254 10.26 8.66 -5.57
N LEU A 255 10.84 9.63 -6.28
CA LEU A 255 10.14 10.85 -6.67
C LEU A 255 8.92 10.55 -7.53
N LEU A 256 9.07 9.70 -8.54
CA LEU A 256 7.96 9.41 -9.47
C LEU A 256 6.85 8.61 -8.80
N ILE A 257 7.17 7.70 -7.88
CA ILE A 257 6.17 7.00 -7.04
C ILE A 257 5.36 8.04 -6.25
N ASP A 258 6.02 8.95 -5.53
CA ASP A 258 5.34 9.97 -4.73
C ASP A 258 4.52 10.94 -5.60
N VAL A 259 5.03 11.32 -6.77
CA VAL A 259 4.30 12.17 -7.72
C VAL A 259 3.06 11.46 -8.26
N LEU A 260 3.17 10.18 -8.65
CA LEU A 260 2.05 9.41 -9.16
C LEU A 260 0.96 9.21 -8.11
N SER A 261 1.34 8.88 -6.87
CA SER A 261 0.38 8.60 -5.80
C SER A 261 -0.22 9.87 -5.18
N THR A 262 0.54 10.95 -5.07
CA THR A 262 0.13 12.13 -4.30
C THR A 262 -0.20 13.35 -5.16
N TYR A 263 0.49 13.55 -6.29
CA TYR A 263 0.39 14.76 -7.12
C TYR A 263 0.38 14.48 -8.64
N PRO A 264 -0.50 13.61 -9.15
CA PRO A 264 -0.49 13.19 -10.56
C PRO A 264 -0.72 14.35 -11.53
N ALA A 265 -1.31 15.45 -11.06
CA ALA A 265 -1.47 16.69 -11.84
C ALA A 265 -0.14 17.32 -12.31
N LEU A 266 1.00 16.94 -11.73
CA LEU A 266 2.35 17.31 -12.18
C LEU A 266 2.82 16.52 -13.42
N LEU A 267 2.06 15.51 -13.84
CA LEU A 267 2.33 14.73 -15.04
C LEU A 267 1.34 15.11 -16.15
N SER A 268 1.88 15.31 -17.36
CA SER A 268 1.08 15.52 -18.57
C SER A 268 0.90 14.20 -19.31
N ASN A 269 0.00 14.16 -20.29
CA ASN A 269 -0.16 12.97 -21.15
C ASN A 269 1.16 12.55 -21.82
N LEU A 270 2.00 13.53 -22.21
CA LEU A 270 3.33 13.25 -22.75
C LEU A 270 4.20 12.49 -21.74
N HIS A 271 4.17 12.87 -20.46
CA HIS A 271 4.96 12.19 -19.42
C HIS A 271 4.48 10.76 -19.18
N PHE A 272 3.17 10.54 -19.24
CA PHE A 272 2.60 9.20 -19.14
C PHE A 272 2.95 8.33 -20.35
N ASP A 273 2.99 8.90 -21.55
CA ASP A 273 3.47 8.19 -22.75
C ASP A 273 4.96 7.82 -22.62
N LEU A 274 5.80 8.73 -22.12
CA LEU A 274 7.22 8.44 -21.85
C LEU A 274 7.41 7.31 -20.83
N LEU A 275 6.62 7.30 -19.75
CA LEU A 275 6.65 6.22 -18.75
C LEU A 275 6.16 4.89 -19.33
N ALA A 276 5.07 4.90 -20.09
CA ALA A 276 4.56 3.70 -20.75
C ALA A 276 5.62 3.11 -21.68
N ASP A 277 6.23 3.93 -22.54
CA ASP A 277 7.28 3.49 -23.46
C ASP A 277 8.54 3.00 -22.72
N LEU A 278 8.88 3.62 -21.59
CA LEU A 278 9.97 3.17 -20.72
C LEU A 278 9.69 1.79 -20.12
N PHE A 279 8.48 1.52 -19.64
CA PHE A 279 8.11 0.19 -19.11
C PHE A 279 8.10 -0.91 -20.17
N LEU A 280 8.07 -0.55 -21.44
CA LEU A 280 8.21 -1.46 -22.58
C LEU A 280 9.65 -1.61 -23.07
N SER A 281 10.61 -0.92 -22.45
CA SER A 281 12.01 -0.97 -22.84
C SER A 281 12.71 -2.25 -22.40
N THR A 282 13.83 -2.55 -23.02
CA THR A 282 14.71 -3.67 -22.65
C THR A 282 15.24 -3.55 -21.22
N TRP A 283 15.50 -2.33 -20.75
CA TRP A 283 15.88 -2.08 -19.36
C TRP A 283 14.77 -2.48 -18.38
N ALA A 284 13.52 -2.12 -18.69
CA ALA A 284 12.38 -2.51 -17.85
C ALA A 284 12.15 -4.02 -17.84
N ASP A 285 12.41 -4.71 -18.97
CA ASP A 285 12.38 -6.17 -19.02
C ASP A 285 13.40 -6.81 -18.08
N GLU A 286 14.63 -6.29 -18.02
CA GLU A 286 15.68 -6.77 -17.10
C GLU A 286 15.29 -6.55 -15.63
N CYS A 287 14.81 -5.35 -15.28
CA CYS A 287 14.33 -5.04 -13.93
C CYS A 287 13.16 -5.94 -13.53
N TYR A 288 12.18 -6.10 -14.41
CA TYR A 288 11.02 -6.94 -14.16
C TYR A 288 11.39 -8.41 -13.99
N ASN A 289 12.27 -8.95 -14.84
CA ASN A 289 12.69 -10.35 -14.74
C ASN A 289 13.49 -10.62 -13.46
N ARG A 290 14.34 -9.68 -13.02
CA ARG A 290 15.02 -9.77 -11.72
C ARG A 290 14.02 -9.87 -10.58
N LEU A 291 13.01 -9.00 -10.59
CA LEU A 291 11.96 -9.01 -9.58
C LEU A 291 11.20 -10.34 -9.57
N LEU A 292 10.78 -10.86 -10.73
CA LEU A 292 10.06 -12.12 -10.82
C LEU A 292 10.87 -13.34 -10.38
N GLN A 293 12.19 -13.34 -10.57
CA GLN A 293 13.10 -14.39 -10.11
C GLN A 293 13.37 -14.34 -8.59
N GLY A 294 12.63 -13.52 -7.84
CA GLY A 294 12.75 -13.42 -6.40
C GLY A 294 13.88 -12.50 -5.92
N ASN A 295 14.48 -11.68 -6.80
CA ASN A 295 15.37 -10.62 -6.33
C ASN A 295 14.56 -9.50 -5.69
N MET A 296 14.66 -9.41 -4.36
CA MET A 296 13.91 -8.47 -3.53
C MET A 296 14.84 -7.43 -2.90
N ASP A 297 15.91 -7.09 -3.62
CA ASP A 297 16.70 -5.91 -3.32
C ASP A 297 15.86 -4.63 -3.40
N PHE A 298 16.37 -3.57 -2.76
CA PHE A 298 15.65 -2.30 -2.65
C PHE A 298 15.23 -1.75 -4.02
N GLU A 299 16.11 -1.83 -5.02
CA GLU A 299 15.86 -1.28 -6.35
C GLU A 299 14.82 -2.10 -7.14
N SER A 300 14.86 -3.43 -7.08
CA SER A 300 13.87 -4.28 -7.76
C SER A 300 12.47 -4.08 -7.17
N LEU A 301 12.37 -3.96 -5.84
CA LEU A 301 11.10 -3.63 -5.18
C LEU A 301 10.59 -2.26 -5.59
N GLN A 302 11.48 -1.26 -5.65
CA GLN A 302 11.12 0.09 -6.05
C GLN A 302 10.66 0.18 -7.51
N PHE A 303 11.23 -0.64 -8.41
CA PHE A 303 10.72 -0.77 -9.78
C PHE A 303 9.29 -1.32 -9.79
N GLY A 304 9.02 -2.37 -9.01
CA GLY A 304 7.67 -2.93 -8.85
C GLY A 304 6.68 -1.88 -8.32
N GLN A 305 7.07 -1.12 -7.31
CA GLN A 305 6.27 -0.02 -6.75
C GLN A 305 6.00 1.09 -7.78
N LEU A 306 6.99 1.47 -8.58
CA LEU A 306 6.83 2.46 -9.64
C LEU A 306 5.84 1.99 -10.72
N LEU A 307 5.89 0.70 -11.08
CA LEU A 307 4.95 0.10 -12.03
C LEU A 307 3.52 0.07 -11.45
N LEU A 308 3.37 -0.28 -10.17
CA LEU A 308 2.06 -0.27 -9.49
C LEU A 308 1.49 1.15 -9.39
N ALA A 309 2.28 2.14 -8.95
CA ALA A 309 1.85 3.53 -8.86
C ALA A 309 1.42 4.11 -10.22
N PHE A 310 2.11 3.74 -11.30
CA PHE A 310 1.66 4.09 -12.66
C PHE A 310 0.34 3.41 -13.01
N GLY A 311 0.22 2.12 -12.66
CA GLY A 311 -0.99 1.33 -12.85
C GLY A 311 -2.21 1.94 -12.17
N GLU A 312 -2.06 2.38 -10.92
CA GLU A 312 -3.12 3.05 -10.14
C GLU A 312 -3.59 4.33 -10.82
N GLU A 313 -2.67 5.24 -11.14
CA GLU A 313 -2.98 6.51 -11.80
C GLU A 313 -3.58 6.32 -13.21
N LYS A 314 -3.19 5.25 -13.92
CA LYS A 314 -3.72 4.90 -15.24
C LYS A 314 -4.73 3.76 -15.26
N CYS A 315 -5.33 3.46 -14.11
CA CYS A 315 -6.24 2.31 -13.96
C CYS A 315 -7.38 2.33 -15.00
N GLN A 316 -8.06 3.46 -15.19
CA GLN A 316 -9.14 3.56 -16.19
C GLN A 316 -8.65 3.42 -17.64
N TRP A 317 -7.46 3.95 -17.95
CA TRP A 317 -6.88 3.79 -19.28
C TRP A 317 -6.50 2.32 -19.53
N LEU A 318 -5.85 1.68 -18.56
CA LEU A 318 -5.52 0.25 -18.63
C LEU A 318 -6.77 -0.61 -18.84
N MET A 319 -7.83 -0.32 -18.09
CA MET A 319 -9.08 -1.07 -18.13
C MET A 319 -9.84 -0.95 -19.45
N ARG A 320 -9.82 0.22 -20.09
CA ARG A 320 -10.66 0.52 -21.27
C ARG A 320 -9.91 0.49 -22.59
N SER A 321 -8.59 0.64 -22.57
CA SER A 321 -7.79 0.73 -23.77
C SER A 321 -7.50 -0.64 -24.38
N GLU A 322 -7.68 -0.75 -25.69
CA GLU A 322 -7.26 -1.95 -26.45
C GLU A 322 -5.81 -1.86 -26.97
N ASP A 323 -5.10 -0.78 -26.64
CA ASP A 323 -3.72 -0.53 -27.05
C ASP A 323 -2.78 -1.67 -26.59
N TYR A 324 -1.77 -1.95 -27.41
CA TYR A 324 -0.77 -2.98 -27.11
C TYR A 324 0.00 -2.64 -25.83
N ARG A 325 0.30 -1.35 -25.59
CA ARG A 325 0.97 -0.89 -24.37
C ARG A 325 0.15 -1.21 -23.13
N SER A 326 -1.15 -0.90 -23.18
CA SER A 326 -2.09 -1.20 -22.09
C SER A 326 -2.10 -2.71 -21.77
N LYS A 327 -2.31 -3.55 -22.78
CA LYS A 327 -2.37 -5.02 -22.61
C LYS A 327 -1.05 -5.60 -22.08
N PHE A 328 0.08 -5.07 -22.57
CA PHE A 328 1.41 -5.47 -22.10
C PHE A 328 1.62 -5.10 -20.62
N LEU A 329 1.26 -3.88 -20.22
CA LEU A 329 1.38 -3.42 -18.84
C LEU A 329 0.45 -4.18 -17.89
N LEU A 330 -0.80 -4.46 -18.30
CA LEU A 330 -1.70 -5.31 -17.53
C LEU A 330 -1.14 -6.71 -17.31
N SER A 331 -0.52 -7.30 -18.34
CA SER A 331 0.16 -8.59 -18.21
C SER A 331 1.34 -8.54 -17.23
N ARG A 332 2.15 -7.46 -17.28
CA ARG A 332 3.23 -7.23 -16.32
C ARG A 332 2.70 -7.08 -14.88
N LEU A 333 1.66 -6.28 -14.68
CA LEU A 333 1.01 -6.07 -13.38
C LEU A 333 0.42 -7.37 -12.81
N CYS A 334 -0.22 -8.19 -13.65
CA CYS A 334 -0.71 -9.52 -13.25
C CYS A 334 0.47 -10.45 -12.89
N GLY A 335 1.53 -10.43 -13.70
CA GLY A 335 2.72 -11.25 -13.46
C GLY A 335 3.48 -10.93 -12.18
N LEU A 336 3.34 -9.73 -11.59
CA LEU A 336 3.91 -9.41 -10.27
C LEU A 336 3.40 -10.35 -9.17
N LEU A 337 2.14 -10.78 -9.27
CA LEU A 337 1.57 -11.80 -8.37
C LEU A 337 2.32 -13.14 -8.50
N GLY A 338 2.87 -13.42 -9.68
CA GLY A 338 3.61 -14.63 -10.00
C GLY A 338 5.04 -14.69 -9.45
N SER A 339 5.60 -13.59 -8.94
CA SER A 339 7.00 -13.52 -8.47
C SER A 339 7.37 -14.65 -7.51
N ASP A 340 8.58 -15.19 -7.67
CA ASP A 340 9.09 -16.32 -6.89
C ASP A 340 9.07 -16.04 -5.38
N GLY A 341 8.91 -17.12 -4.62
CA GLY A 341 8.81 -17.10 -3.17
C GLY A 341 7.39 -16.95 -2.63
N TYR A 342 7.27 -17.14 -1.32
CA TYR A 342 5.99 -17.04 -0.59
C TYR A 342 5.63 -15.59 -0.26
N PRO A 343 4.34 -15.19 -0.38
CA PRO A 343 3.86 -13.87 0.01
C PRO A 343 4.36 -13.42 1.38
N VAL A 344 4.78 -12.15 1.45
CA VAL A 344 5.30 -11.45 2.65
C VAL A 344 6.67 -11.93 3.12
N VAL A 345 6.95 -13.23 3.08
CA VAL A 345 8.21 -13.83 3.55
C VAL A 345 9.35 -13.53 2.57
N GLU A 346 9.20 -14.03 1.34
CA GLU A 346 10.18 -13.88 0.26
C GLU A 346 9.64 -12.92 -0.78
N ASN A 347 8.36 -13.06 -1.14
CA ASN A 347 7.71 -12.19 -2.10
C ASN A 347 7.05 -10.99 -1.41
N ARG A 348 7.79 -9.88 -1.35
CA ARG A 348 7.32 -8.63 -0.74
C ARG A 348 6.49 -7.74 -1.66
N ILE A 349 6.49 -8.00 -2.97
CA ILE A 349 5.68 -7.22 -3.94
C ILE A 349 4.25 -7.75 -4.07
N PHE A 350 3.98 -8.98 -3.59
CA PHE A 350 2.67 -9.62 -3.71
C PHE A 350 1.53 -8.80 -3.09
N VAL A 351 1.69 -8.31 -1.86
CA VAL A 351 0.63 -7.57 -1.16
C VAL A 351 0.31 -6.25 -1.86
N PRO A 352 1.30 -5.38 -2.20
CA PRO A 352 1.03 -4.20 -3.02
C PRO A 352 0.36 -4.50 -4.37
N ALA A 353 0.71 -5.61 -5.01
CA ALA A 353 0.07 -6.02 -6.25
C ALA A 353 -1.39 -6.45 -6.05
N ILE A 354 -1.71 -7.15 -4.95
CA ILE A 354 -3.09 -7.48 -4.59
C ILE A 354 -3.90 -6.22 -4.30
N GLU A 355 -3.35 -5.27 -3.55
CA GLU A 355 -4.01 -3.99 -3.26
C GLU A 355 -4.39 -3.24 -4.55
N PHE A 356 -3.44 -3.14 -5.51
CA PHE A 356 -3.71 -2.58 -6.83
C PHE A 356 -4.88 -3.27 -7.54
N TRP A 357 -4.91 -4.61 -7.57
CA TRP A 357 -5.97 -5.35 -8.25
C TRP A 357 -7.32 -5.27 -7.53
N SER A 358 -7.32 -5.11 -6.21
CA SER A 358 -8.52 -4.80 -5.43
C SER A 358 -9.08 -3.44 -5.85
N THR A 359 -8.23 -2.39 -5.89
CA THR A 359 -8.63 -1.07 -6.38
C THR A 359 -9.09 -1.11 -7.83
N TYR A 360 -8.41 -1.86 -8.72
CA TYR A 360 -8.84 -2.04 -10.10
C TYR A 360 -10.25 -2.64 -10.21
N THR A 361 -10.55 -3.63 -9.37
CA THR A 361 -11.85 -4.29 -9.31
C THR A 361 -12.93 -3.35 -8.78
N GLU A 362 -12.63 -2.58 -7.74
CA GLU A 362 -13.52 -1.56 -7.18
C GLU A 362 -13.85 -0.47 -8.21
N VAL A 363 -12.83 0.08 -8.89
CA VAL A 363 -13.00 1.07 -9.95
C VAL A 363 -13.89 0.52 -11.07
N MET A 364 -13.74 -0.76 -11.44
CA MET A 364 -14.62 -1.37 -12.44
C MET A 364 -16.08 -1.45 -11.96
N SER A 365 -16.29 -1.80 -10.68
CA SER A 365 -17.61 -1.92 -10.07
C SER A 365 -18.37 -0.58 -9.98
N ASP A 366 -17.65 0.54 -9.90
CA ASP A 366 -18.24 1.88 -9.95
C ASP A 366 -18.83 2.22 -11.32
N PHE A 367 -18.33 1.60 -12.40
CA PHE A 367 -18.77 1.88 -13.76
C PHE A 367 -19.77 0.87 -14.32
N ILE A 368 -19.69 -0.41 -13.90
CA ILE A 368 -20.47 -1.49 -14.49
C ILE A 368 -20.99 -2.45 -13.41
N HIS A 369 -22.29 -2.72 -13.47
CA HIS A 369 -22.93 -3.78 -12.70
C HIS A 369 -23.03 -5.08 -13.51
N LEU A 370 -23.15 -6.20 -12.80
CA LEU A 370 -23.17 -7.57 -13.33
C LEU A 370 -24.11 -7.75 -14.53
N ASP A 371 -25.29 -7.13 -14.50
CA ASP A 371 -26.29 -7.21 -15.58
C ASP A 371 -25.87 -6.52 -16.89
N ASN A 372 -24.89 -5.63 -16.85
CA ASN A 372 -24.49 -4.76 -17.97
C ASN A 372 -23.15 -5.14 -18.61
N ILE A 373 -22.43 -6.15 -18.09
CA ILE A 373 -21.07 -6.50 -18.56
C ILE A 373 -21.09 -6.88 -20.05
N ALA A 374 -22.04 -7.70 -20.47
CA ALA A 374 -22.17 -8.15 -21.87
C ALA A 374 -22.49 -7.02 -22.87
N SER A 375 -22.82 -5.81 -22.38
CA SER A 375 -23.12 -4.65 -23.24
C SER A 375 -21.89 -3.85 -23.65
N GLN A 376 -20.73 -4.06 -23.02
CA GLN A 376 -19.51 -3.29 -23.27
C GLN A 376 -18.29 -4.21 -23.43
N ALA A 377 -17.66 -4.19 -24.61
CA ALA A 377 -16.54 -5.08 -24.95
C ALA A 377 -15.32 -4.93 -24.02
N TRP A 378 -15.05 -3.70 -23.55
CA TRP A 378 -13.95 -3.46 -22.60
C TRP A 378 -14.24 -4.11 -21.24
N ALA A 379 -15.50 -4.20 -20.83
CA ALA A 379 -15.90 -4.77 -19.54
C ALA A 379 -15.68 -6.27 -19.48
N GLU A 380 -16.00 -6.98 -20.57
CA GLU A 380 -15.76 -8.41 -20.69
C GLU A 380 -14.24 -8.72 -20.64
N SER A 381 -13.44 -7.91 -21.33
CA SER A 381 -11.98 -8.02 -21.31
C SER A 381 -11.40 -7.74 -19.92
N ALA A 382 -11.90 -6.69 -19.24
CA ALA A 382 -11.47 -6.34 -17.88
C ALA A 382 -11.87 -7.41 -16.85
N LEU A 383 -13.07 -7.99 -16.97
CA LEU A 383 -13.50 -9.10 -16.12
C LEU A 383 -12.62 -10.34 -16.33
N SER A 384 -12.28 -10.65 -17.59
CA SER A 384 -11.37 -11.75 -17.89
C SER A 384 -10.01 -11.55 -17.22
N GLN A 385 -9.49 -10.31 -17.20
CA GLN A 385 -8.25 -9.98 -16.49
C GLN A 385 -8.39 -10.19 -14.98
N ILE A 386 -9.48 -9.73 -14.36
CA ILE A 386 -9.72 -9.95 -12.92
C ILE A 386 -9.76 -11.44 -12.59
N LEU A 387 -10.40 -12.26 -13.43
CA LEU A 387 -10.45 -13.72 -13.23
C LEU A 387 -9.06 -14.38 -13.39
N GLU A 388 -8.21 -13.87 -14.28
CA GLU A 388 -6.82 -14.34 -14.42
C GLU A 388 -5.99 -14.00 -13.17
N VAL A 389 -6.12 -12.77 -12.68
CA VAL A 389 -5.50 -12.27 -11.45
C VAL A 389 -5.92 -13.11 -10.24
N VAL A 390 -7.21 -13.39 -10.10
CA VAL A 390 -7.75 -14.29 -9.07
C VAL A 390 -7.09 -15.68 -9.16
N SER A 391 -6.94 -16.22 -10.37
CA SER A 391 -6.28 -17.52 -10.56
C SER A 391 -4.80 -17.50 -10.15
N ALA A 392 -4.08 -16.42 -10.46
CA ALA A 392 -2.69 -16.24 -10.07
C ALA A 392 -2.54 -16.09 -8.54
N ALA A 393 -3.36 -15.23 -7.93
CA ALA A 393 -3.38 -14.99 -6.49
C ALA A 393 -3.70 -16.26 -5.70
N PHE A 394 -4.72 -17.02 -6.13
CA PHE A 394 -5.11 -18.30 -5.54
C PHE A 394 -3.91 -19.27 -5.41
N ARG A 395 -3.11 -19.42 -6.49
CA ARG A 395 -1.97 -20.34 -6.48
C ARG A 395 -0.90 -19.94 -5.46
N LYS A 396 -0.73 -18.64 -5.20
CA LYS A 396 0.30 -18.09 -4.31
C LYS A 396 -0.05 -18.14 -2.83
N ILE A 397 -1.34 -18.15 -2.51
CA ILE A 397 -1.81 -18.29 -1.12
C ILE A 397 -1.95 -19.74 -0.66
N THR A 398 -1.49 -20.70 -1.48
CA THR A 398 -1.39 -22.10 -1.09
C THR A 398 -0.26 -22.26 -0.07
N TYR A 399 -0.53 -22.94 1.04
CA TYR A 399 0.48 -23.15 2.07
C TYR A 399 1.72 -23.88 1.51
N PRO A 400 2.93 -23.52 1.97
CA PRO A 400 4.12 -24.34 1.75
C PRO A 400 3.99 -25.77 2.31
N PRO A 401 4.86 -26.70 1.86
CA PRO A 401 5.10 -27.95 2.57
C PRO A 401 5.46 -27.71 4.04
N ALA A 402 5.14 -28.68 4.90
CA ALA A 402 5.29 -28.55 6.35
C ALA A 402 6.74 -28.24 6.79
N GLU A 403 7.72 -28.74 6.03
CA GLU A 403 9.14 -28.52 6.30
C GLU A 403 9.51 -27.04 6.19
N VAL A 404 8.99 -26.36 5.16
CA VAL A 404 9.21 -24.92 4.93
C VAL A 404 8.39 -24.11 5.93
N PHE A 405 7.11 -24.43 6.10
CA PHE A 405 6.23 -23.73 7.05
C PHE A 405 6.75 -23.76 8.49
N SER A 406 7.37 -24.86 8.90
CA SER A 406 7.92 -25.02 10.25
C SER A 406 9.10 -24.09 10.54
N GLN A 407 9.83 -23.65 9.51
CA GLN A 407 10.98 -22.76 9.62
C GLN A 407 10.59 -21.29 9.77
N TRP A 408 9.37 -20.92 9.37
CA TRP A 408 8.86 -19.56 9.47
C TRP A 408 8.72 -19.13 10.92
N ASP A 409 9.09 -17.88 11.17
CA ASP A 409 8.90 -17.24 12.47
C ASP A 409 7.43 -16.81 12.68
N SER A 410 7.13 -16.21 13.83
CA SER A 410 5.76 -15.76 14.13
C SER A 410 5.31 -14.62 13.21
N SER A 411 6.21 -13.75 12.77
CA SER A 411 5.91 -12.62 11.90
C SER A 411 5.55 -13.09 10.49
N ASP A 412 6.33 -14.01 9.94
CA ASP A 412 6.12 -14.61 8.63
C ASP A 412 4.76 -15.33 8.54
N ARG A 413 4.39 -16.09 9.59
CA ARG A 413 3.10 -16.80 9.63
C ARG A 413 1.91 -15.85 9.69
N VAL A 414 2.02 -14.77 10.48
CA VAL A 414 0.98 -13.74 10.57
C VAL A 414 0.88 -12.99 9.24
N GLY A 415 2.00 -12.54 8.68
CA GLY A 415 2.06 -11.84 7.42
C GLY A 415 1.48 -12.65 6.26
N PHE A 416 1.85 -13.93 6.13
CA PHE A 416 1.25 -14.82 5.14
C PHE A 416 -0.26 -14.97 5.38
N SER A 417 -0.69 -15.19 6.63
CA SER A 417 -2.11 -15.29 6.96
C SER A 417 -2.91 -14.04 6.59
N ASP A 418 -2.33 -12.85 6.73
CA ASP A 418 -2.98 -11.59 6.36
C ASP A 418 -3.03 -11.44 4.84
N ALA A 419 -1.94 -11.76 4.11
CA ALA A 419 -1.96 -11.80 2.66
C ALA A 419 -3.03 -12.77 2.08
N ARG A 420 -3.32 -13.88 2.76
CA ARG A 420 -4.44 -14.77 2.37
C ARG A 420 -5.79 -14.09 2.50
N LYS A 421 -5.98 -13.22 3.50
CA LYS A 421 -7.22 -12.45 3.68
C LYS A 421 -7.34 -11.38 2.62
N ASP A 422 -6.26 -10.69 2.27
CA ASP A 422 -6.28 -9.68 1.19
C ASP A 422 -6.74 -10.30 -0.15
N VAL A 423 -6.33 -11.55 -0.43
CA VAL A 423 -6.82 -12.30 -1.60
C VAL A 423 -8.30 -12.67 -1.47
N VAL A 424 -8.81 -12.96 -0.27
CA VAL A 424 -10.24 -13.17 -0.04
C VAL A 424 -11.01 -11.86 -0.28
N ASP A 425 -10.51 -10.72 0.19
CA ASP A 425 -11.15 -9.43 -0.04
C ASP A 425 -11.23 -9.11 -1.55
N LEU A 426 -10.15 -9.37 -2.30
CA LEU A 426 -10.15 -9.30 -3.76
C LEU A 426 -11.22 -10.23 -4.38
N LEU A 427 -11.32 -11.47 -3.90
CA LEU A 427 -12.33 -12.45 -4.37
C LEU A 427 -13.76 -11.96 -4.11
N GLN A 428 -14.02 -11.35 -2.95
CA GLN A 428 -15.33 -10.80 -2.60
C GLN A 428 -15.68 -9.62 -3.51
N SER A 429 -14.72 -8.73 -3.79
CA SER A 429 -14.89 -7.65 -4.77
C SER A 429 -15.14 -8.20 -6.18
N ALA A 430 -14.39 -9.22 -6.61
CA ALA A 430 -14.57 -9.87 -7.91
C ALA A 430 -15.92 -10.62 -8.01
N TYR A 431 -16.45 -11.14 -6.90
CA TYR A 431 -17.77 -11.76 -6.85
C TYR A 431 -18.90 -10.76 -7.17
N SER A 432 -18.75 -9.49 -6.82
CA SER A 432 -19.74 -8.46 -7.18
C SER A 432 -19.91 -8.30 -8.70
N LEU A 433 -18.88 -8.63 -9.49
CA LEU A 433 -18.84 -8.53 -10.95
C LEU A 433 -19.09 -9.87 -11.65
N SER A 434 -18.62 -10.99 -11.08
CA SER A 434 -18.71 -12.33 -11.69
C SER A 434 -19.83 -13.21 -11.11
N GLY A 435 -20.34 -12.88 -9.93
CA GLY A 435 -21.38 -13.62 -9.24
C GLY A 435 -21.04 -15.10 -9.05
N LEU A 436 -22.03 -15.95 -9.32
CA LEU A 436 -21.96 -17.39 -9.05
C LEU A 436 -20.92 -18.15 -9.90
N GLN A 437 -20.40 -17.53 -10.97
CA GLN A 437 -19.33 -18.13 -11.76
C GLN A 437 -18.09 -18.42 -10.90
N LEU A 438 -17.78 -17.53 -9.96
CA LEU A 438 -16.63 -17.68 -9.08
C LEU A 438 -16.81 -18.85 -8.10
N ILE A 439 -18.01 -18.98 -7.53
CA ILE A 439 -18.39 -20.12 -6.66
C ILE A 439 -18.27 -21.44 -7.42
N ASN A 440 -18.80 -21.51 -8.66
CA ASN A 440 -18.69 -22.71 -9.50
C ASN A 440 -17.24 -23.07 -9.81
N THR A 441 -16.39 -22.06 -10.04
CA THR A 441 -14.97 -22.25 -10.31
C THR A 441 -14.27 -22.92 -9.13
N PHE A 442 -14.44 -22.39 -7.91
CA PHE A 442 -13.85 -23.00 -6.71
C PHE A 442 -14.47 -24.35 -6.35
N THR A 443 -15.76 -24.54 -6.57
CA THR A 443 -16.42 -25.84 -6.36
C THR A 443 -15.84 -26.91 -7.28
N ASN A 444 -15.66 -26.61 -8.57
CA ASN A 444 -15.02 -27.53 -9.51
C ASN A 444 -13.56 -27.80 -9.14
N LEU A 445 -12.83 -26.76 -8.69
CA LEU A 445 -11.44 -26.90 -8.25
C LEU A 445 -11.32 -27.83 -7.02
N ILE A 446 -12.24 -27.75 -6.07
CA ILE A 446 -12.34 -28.68 -4.93
C ILE A 446 -12.54 -30.11 -5.42
N LEU A 447 -13.45 -30.34 -6.36
CA LEU A 447 -13.70 -31.69 -6.91
C LEU A 447 -12.46 -32.27 -7.60
N VAL A 448 -11.75 -31.46 -8.39
CA VAL A 448 -10.51 -31.88 -9.07
C VAL A 448 -9.40 -32.17 -8.07
N THR A 449 -9.12 -31.24 -7.15
CA THR A 449 -8.04 -31.39 -6.16
C THR A 449 -8.30 -32.53 -5.17
N LEU A 450 -9.58 -32.82 -4.86
CA LEU A 450 -9.98 -33.97 -4.06
C LEU A 450 -9.69 -35.29 -4.80
N ASN A 451 -10.03 -35.37 -6.09
CA ASN A 451 -9.73 -36.55 -6.92
C ASN A 451 -8.20 -36.81 -6.99
N ASP A 452 -7.42 -35.74 -7.08
CA ASP A 452 -5.96 -35.82 -7.22
C ASP A 452 -5.24 -35.93 -5.86
N SER A 453 -5.98 -35.94 -4.75
CA SER A 453 -5.43 -35.95 -3.37
C SER A 453 -4.43 -34.82 -3.10
N ALA A 454 -4.61 -33.67 -3.76
CA ALA A 454 -3.75 -32.49 -3.64
C ALA A 454 -4.16 -31.63 -2.43
N TRP A 455 -3.93 -32.13 -1.21
CA TRP A 455 -4.46 -31.59 0.04
C TRP A 455 -4.20 -30.09 0.29
N LEU A 456 -3.02 -29.57 -0.07
CA LEU A 456 -2.70 -28.15 0.09
C LEU A 456 -3.58 -27.27 -0.82
N GLN A 457 -3.73 -27.68 -2.07
CA GLN A 457 -4.58 -26.96 -3.04
C GLN A 457 -6.06 -27.10 -2.69
N LEU A 458 -6.46 -28.26 -2.17
CA LEU A 458 -7.82 -28.50 -1.66
C LEU A 458 -8.13 -27.56 -0.49
N GLU A 459 -7.22 -27.43 0.48
CA GLU A 459 -7.38 -26.49 1.60
C GLU A 459 -7.54 -25.06 1.09
N THR A 460 -6.71 -24.64 0.14
CA THR A 460 -6.76 -23.26 -0.36
C THR A 460 -8.03 -22.99 -1.16
N ALA A 461 -8.49 -23.96 -1.95
CA ALA A 461 -9.74 -23.85 -2.69
C ALA A 461 -10.94 -23.78 -1.74
N ALA A 462 -10.92 -24.58 -0.67
CA ALA A 462 -11.92 -24.52 0.39
C ALA A 462 -11.87 -23.20 1.16
N PHE A 463 -10.68 -22.69 1.50
CA PHE A 463 -10.47 -21.40 2.15
C PHE A 463 -11.07 -20.25 1.33
N CYS A 464 -10.78 -20.19 0.03
CA CYS A 464 -11.37 -19.20 -0.88
C CYS A 464 -12.89 -19.33 -0.99
N LEU A 465 -13.42 -20.57 -1.07
CA LEU A 465 -14.87 -20.79 -1.13
C LEU A 465 -15.58 -20.36 0.16
N VAL A 466 -14.97 -20.62 1.33
CA VAL A 466 -15.46 -20.14 2.62
C VAL A 466 -15.43 -18.62 2.68
N GLY A 467 -14.37 -17.97 2.20
CA GLY A 467 -14.29 -16.51 2.12
C GLY A 467 -15.39 -15.88 1.26
N LEU A 468 -15.90 -16.60 0.27
CA LEU A 468 -17.04 -16.17 -0.57
C LEU A 468 -18.41 -16.45 0.04
N ALA A 469 -18.50 -17.28 1.09
CA ALA A 469 -19.78 -17.63 1.71
C ALA A 469 -20.50 -16.40 2.30
N ASP A 470 -19.72 -15.44 2.82
CA ASP A 470 -20.25 -14.18 3.38
C ASP A 470 -20.88 -13.27 2.30
N CYS A 471 -20.55 -13.46 1.02
CA CYS A 471 -21.15 -12.73 -0.09
C CYS A 471 -22.54 -13.26 -0.48
N SER A 472 -22.86 -14.51 -0.14
CA SER A 472 -24.19 -15.08 -0.36
C SER A 472 -25.14 -14.71 0.78
N LYS A 473 -25.85 -13.57 0.64
CA LYS A 473 -26.88 -13.14 1.61
C LYS A 473 -28.12 -14.04 1.64
N ASP A 474 -28.26 -14.93 0.67
CA ASP A 474 -29.28 -15.96 0.65
C ASP A 474 -28.67 -17.29 1.05
N ASP A 475 -29.21 -17.92 2.10
CA ASP A 475 -29.11 -19.37 2.33
C ASP A 475 -29.24 -20.07 0.96
N ILE A 476 -28.15 -20.58 0.36
CA ILE A 476 -28.12 -21.01 -1.06
C ILE A 476 -29.18 -22.07 -1.36
N LEU A 477 -29.51 -22.90 -0.37
CA LEU A 477 -30.61 -23.86 -0.45
C LEU A 477 -32.00 -23.21 -0.42
N ASP A 478 -32.18 -22.09 0.27
CA ASP A 478 -33.43 -21.32 0.34
C ASP A 478 -33.55 -20.24 -0.76
N GLY A 479 -32.49 -20.01 -1.53
CA GLY A 479 -32.49 -19.08 -2.67
C GLY A 479 -33.57 -19.41 -3.72
N SER A 480 -33.97 -18.42 -4.50
CA SER A 480 -35.00 -18.58 -5.54
C SER A 480 -34.49 -19.30 -6.79
N GLU A 481 -33.16 -19.30 -7.01
CA GLU A 481 -32.55 -19.79 -8.25
C GLU A 481 -32.41 -21.34 -8.26
N PRO A 482 -32.91 -22.03 -9.30
CA PRO A 482 -32.92 -23.51 -9.34
C PRO A 482 -31.54 -24.17 -9.47
N LEU A 483 -30.61 -23.58 -10.23
CA LEU A 483 -29.29 -24.17 -10.50
C LEU A 483 -28.37 -24.17 -9.27
N PRO A 484 -28.22 -23.06 -8.52
CA PRO A 484 -27.36 -23.03 -7.33
C PRO A 484 -27.91 -23.90 -6.21
N LYS A 485 -29.24 -23.91 -6.05
CA LYS A 485 -29.93 -24.80 -5.12
C LYS A 485 -29.68 -26.28 -5.44
N ALA A 486 -29.71 -26.63 -6.73
CA ALA A 486 -29.39 -27.97 -7.20
C ALA A 486 -27.94 -28.37 -6.89
N ALA A 487 -26.97 -27.49 -7.16
CA ALA A 487 -25.56 -27.73 -6.87
C ALA A 487 -25.29 -27.85 -5.36
N ALA A 488 -25.91 -27.00 -4.55
CA ALA A 488 -25.82 -27.08 -3.09
C ALA A 488 -26.41 -28.39 -2.56
N ALA A 489 -27.55 -28.83 -3.09
CA ALA A 489 -28.14 -30.13 -2.72
C ALA A 489 -27.22 -31.30 -3.11
N GLU A 490 -26.55 -31.24 -4.25
CA GLU A 490 -25.60 -32.27 -4.68
C GLU A 490 -24.33 -32.29 -3.82
N PHE A 491 -23.79 -31.12 -3.48
CA PHE A 491 -22.69 -30.96 -2.54
C PHE A 491 -23.03 -31.60 -1.19
N TRP A 492 -24.16 -31.22 -0.58
CA TRP A 492 -24.57 -31.76 0.71
C TRP A 492 -24.82 -33.25 0.68
N ALA A 493 -25.45 -33.77 -0.38
CA ALA A 493 -25.61 -35.21 -0.56
C ALA A 493 -24.26 -35.94 -0.59
N THR A 494 -23.27 -35.37 -1.27
CA THR A 494 -21.93 -35.93 -1.39
C THR A 494 -21.16 -35.85 -0.08
N PHE A 495 -21.17 -34.71 0.59
CA PHE A 495 -20.50 -34.49 1.88
C PHE A 495 -21.06 -35.38 2.99
N ILE A 496 -22.38 -35.54 3.07
CA ILE A 496 -23.04 -36.43 4.04
C ILE A 496 -22.71 -37.91 3.76
N ALA A 497 -22.48 -38.26 2.49
CA ALA A 497 -22.10 -39.60 2.07
C ALA A 497 -20.59 -39.86 2.17
N LEU A 498 -19.79 -38.88 2.63
CA LEU A 498 -18.36 -39.03 2.79
C LEU A 498 -18.07 -40.18 3.76
N ASN A 499 -17.48 -41.25 3.23
CA ASN A 499 -17.01 -42.39 3.99
C ASN A 499 -15.53 -42.56 3.67
N SER A 500 -14.67 -42.31 4.66
CA SER A 500 -13.22 -42.41 4.55
C SER A 500 -12.73 -43.60 5.36
N ASP A 501 -11.75 -44.33 4.82
CA ASP A 501 -11.05 -45.40 5.55
C ASP A 501 -10.21 -44.84 6.73
N LEU A 502 -9.98 -43.52 6.75
CA LEU A 502 -9.32 -42.82 7.85
C LEU A 502 -10.36 -42.36 8.89
N GLN A 503 -10.28 -42.97 10.07
CA GLN A 503 -11.18 -42.71 11.19
C GLN A 503 -11.23 -41.22 11.59
N GLU A 504 -10.10 -40.51 11.53
CA GLU A 504 -10.00 -39.08 11.85
C GLU A 504 -10.86 -38.20 10.94
N VAL A 505 -10.90 -38.51 9.64
CA VAL A 505 -11.71 -37.77 8.66
C VAL A 505 -13.20 -38.07 8.87
N SER A 506 -13.55 -39.32 9.19
CA SER A 506 -14.92 -39.70 9.53
C SER A 506 -15.41 -38.97 10.78
N ASP A 507 -14.55 -38.83 11.80
CA ASP A 507 -14.91 -38.20 13.06
C ASP A 507 -14.99 -36.66 12.94
N ALA A 508 -14.10 -36.04 12.16
CA ALA A 508 -14.20 -34.62 11.80
C ALA A 508 -15.49 -34.32 11.02
N ALA A 509 -15.85 -35.15 10.03
CA ALA A 509 -17.10 -34.99 9.29
C ALA A 509 -18.33 -35.12 10.19
N LYS A 510 -18.32 -36.05 11.15
CA LYS A 510 -19.38 -36.18 12.17
C LYS A 510 -19.46 -34.96 13.07
N GLN A 511 -18.33 -34.40 13.48
CA GLN A 511 -18.29 -33.20 14.32
C GLN A 511 -18.88 -31.99 13.58
N VAL A 512 -18.48 -31.79 12.32
CA VAL A 512 -19.05 -30.74 11.45
C VAL A 512 -20.56 -30.93 11.28
N MET A 513 -21.01 -32.15 11.03
CA MET A 513 -22.44 -32.45 10.91
C MET A 513 -23.21 -32.30 12.22
N GLY A 514 -22.55 -32.45 13.37
CA GLY A 514 -23.12 -32.12 14.68
C GLY A 514 -23.55 -30.64 14.79
N THR A 515 -22.80 -29.74 14.15
CA THR A 515 -23.08 -28.30 14.14
C THR A 515 -23.96 -27.88 12.97
N LEU A 516 -23.67 -28.35 11.75
CA LEU A 516 -24.33 -27.90 10.52
C LEU A 516 -25.60 -28.71 10.19
N GLY A 517 -25.73 -29.94 10.70
CA GLY A 517 -26.87 -30.82 10.48
C GLY A 517 -28.23 -30.21 10.81
N PRO A 518 -28.41 -29.55 11.97
CA PRO A 518 -29.64 -28.83 12.31
C PRO A 518 -30.01 -27.74 11.30
N LEU A 519 -29.03 -26.90 10.92
CA LEU A 519 -29.24 -25.78 9.98
C LEU A 519 -29.62 -26.28 8.59
N LEU A 520 -28.93 -27.32 8.12
CA LEU A 520 -29.23 -27.99 6.87
C LEU A 520 -30.65 -28.58 6.87
N ALA A 521 -31.02 -29.30 7.94
CA ALA A 521 -32.35 -29.89 8.08
C ALA A 521 -33.45 -28.82 8.09
N GLN A 522 -33.21 -27.66 8.72
CA GLN A 522 -34.12 -26.52 8.71
C GLN A 522 -34.28 -25.90 7.31
N SER A 523 -33.20 -25.76 6.54
CA SER A 523 -33.28 -25.27 5.16
C SER A 523 -34.02 -26.25 4.23
N LEU A 524 -33.73 -27.55 4.35
CA LEU A 524 -34.44 -28.60 3.63
C LEU A 524 -35.94 -28.62 3.99
N ALA A 525 -36.26 -28.45 5.27
CA ALA A 525 -37.64 -28.36 5.78
C ALA A 525 -38.40 -27.17 5.17
N ARG A 526 -37.78 -25.98 5.07
CA ARG A 526 -38.38 -24.81 4.41
C ARG A 526 -38.65 -25.07 2.92
N ASN A 527 -37.71 -25.70 2.23
CA ASN A 527 -37.85 -26.02 0.81
C ASN A 527 -39.00 -27.00 0.54
N ILE A 528 -39.03 -28.14 1.22
CA ILE A 528 -40.11 -29.12 1.07
C ILE A 528 -41.43 -28.62 1.67
N GLY A 529 -41.39 -27.66 2.58
CA GLY A 529 -42.56 -26.98 3.14
C GLY A 529 -43.22 -25.99 2.18
N GLY A 530 -42.61 -25.72 1.03
CA GLY A 530 -43.25 -24.94 -0.04
C GLY A 530 -42.36 -23.90 -0.72
N ARG A 531 -41.09 -23.70 -0.31
CA ARG A 531 -40.20 -22.77 -1.03
C ARG A 531 -39.66 -23.33 -2.34
N ALA A 532 -39.46 -24.65 -2.43
CA ALA A 532 -38.94 -25.28 -3.65
C ALA A 532 -40.00 -25.39 -4.75
N SER A 533 -39.57 -25.33 -6.00
CA SER A 533 -40.39 -25.70 -7.17
C SER A 533 -40.50 -27.23 -7.30
N ARG A 534 -41.49 -27.73 -8.06
CA ARG A 534 -41.72 -29.18 -8.19
C ARG A 534 -40.55 -29.92 -8.83
N SER A 535 -39.87 -29.29 -9.79
CA SER A 535 -38.70 -29.86 -10.49
C SER A 535 -37.46 -29.98 -9.59
N GLU A 536 -37.37 -29.20 -8.51
CA GLU A 536 -36.25 -29.22 -7.57
C GLU A 536 -36.32 -30.36 -6.54
N LEU A 537 -37.52 -30.91 -6.31
CA LEU A 537 -37.78 -31.86 -5.21
C LEU A 537 -36.92 -33.12 -5.29
N ASP A 538 -36.62 -33.62 -6.49
CA ASP A 538 -35.79 -34.82 -6.63
C ASP A 538 -34.36 -34.59 -6.16
N LYS A 539 -33.79 -33.42 -6.46
CA LYS A 539 -32.44 -33.05 -6.03
C LYS A 539 -32.40 -32.78 -4.52
N LEU A 540 -33.37 -32.04 -4.01
CA LEU A 540 -33.50 -31.74 -2.57
C LEU A 540 -33.80 -32.98 -1.71
N SER A 541 -34.37 -34.03 -2.30
CA SER A 541 -34.60 -35.30 -1.60
C SER A 541 -33.29 -36.07 -1.35
N GLU A 542 -32.23 -35.81 -2.11
CA GLU A 542 -30.98 -36.57 -1.99
C GLU A 542 -30.23 -36.27 -0.68
N PRO A 543 -30.01 -35.00 -0.27
CA PRO A 543 -29.51 -34.69 1.07
C PRO A 543 -30.33 -35.33 2.19
N ILE A 544 -31.66 -35.30 2.10
CA ILE A 544 -32.55 -35.89 3.12
C ILE A 544 -32.31 -37.39 3.24
N LYS A 545 -32.18 -38.11 2.11
CA LYS A 545 -31.89 -39.54 2.12
C LYS A 545 -30.57 -39.85 2.80
N ARG A 546 -29.52 -39.11 2.42
CA ARG A 546 -28.17 -39.29 2.97
C ARG A 546 -28.14 -38.95 4.45
N LEU A 547 -28.80 -37.88 4.86
CA LEU A 547 -28.85 -37.42 6.25
C LEU A 547 -29.41 -38.54 7.15
N VAL A 548 -30.56 -39.09 6.75
CA VAL A 548 -31.26 -40.15 7.49
C VAL A 548 -30.56 -41.50 7.41
N GLY A 549 -29.83 -41.77 6.33
CA GLY A 549 -29.04 -42.99 6.17
C GLY A 549 -27.74 -42.98 6.97
N SER A 550 -27.09 -41.82 7.08
CA SER A 550 -25.74 -41.67 7.65
C SER A 550 -25.72 -41.21 9.11
N TYR A 551 -26.72 -40.45 9.57
CA TYR A 551 -26.69 -39.80 10.89
C TYR A 551 -27.89 -40.17 11.78
N PRO A 552 -27.68 -40.75 12.97
CA PRO A 552 -28.76 -41.07 13.91
C PRO A 552 -29.59 -39.86 14.38
N LEU A 553 -28.93 -38.69 14.51
CA LEU A 553 -29.55 -37.42 14.94
C LEU A 553 -30.43 -36.77 13.85
N ALA A 554 -30.39 -37.26 12.61
CA ALA A 554 -31.16 -36.71 11.51
C ALA A 554 -32.67 -36.62 11.78
N LYS A 555 -33.20 -37.54 12.59
CA LYS A 555 -34.60 -37.51 13.01
C LYS A 555 -34.93 -36.24 13.81
N GLU A 556 -34.10 -35.92 14.80
CA GLU A 556 -34.30 -34.76 15.69
C GLU A 556 -34.14 -33.46 14.89
N TRP A 557 -33.07 -33.34 14.10
CA TRP A 557 -32.82 -32.18 13.25
C TRP A 557 -33.97 -31.88 12.28
N LEU A 558 -34.56 -32.91 11.66
CA LEU A 558 -35.71 -32.74 10.77
C LEU A 558 -36.99 -32.37 11.53
N GLN A 559 -37.19 -32.90 12.75
CA GLN A 559 -38.34 -32.53 13.59
C GLN A 559 -38.26 -31.06 14.01
N ASP A 560 -37.08 -30.61 14.41
CA ASP A 560 -36.83 -29.22 14.81
C ASP A 560 -36.98 -28.27 13.63
N GLY A 561 -36.36 -28.61 12.48
CA GLY A 561 -36.48 -27.81 11.26
C GLY A 561 -37.92 -27.64 10.76
N LEU A 562 -38.74 -28.69 10.85
CA LEU A 562 -40.16 -28.63 10.48
C LEU A 562 -41.01 -27.85 11.50
N SER A 563 -40.59 -27.83 12.76
CA SER A 563 -41.30 -27.14 13.85
C SER A 563 -40.83 -25.70 14.04
N HIS A 564 -39.75 -25.30 13.37
CA HIS A 564 -39.19 -23.96 13.44
C HIS A 564 -40.17 -22.89 12.95
N THR A 565 -40.10 -21.70 13.53
CA THR A 565 -40.98 -20.54 13.23
C THR A 565 -40.85 -20.03 11.78
N THR A 566 -39.77 -20.40 11.09
CA THR A 566 -39.48 -20.03 9.70
C THR A 566 -40.09 -20.99 8.67
N PHE A 567 -40.82 -22.03 9.11
CA PHE A 567 -41.46 -22.98 8.20
C PHE A 567 -42.58 -22.29 7.39
N PRO A 568 -42.60 -22.40 6.05
CA PRO A 568 -43.37 -21.48 5.20
C PRO A 568 -44.85 -21.83 5.03
N SER A 569 -45.32 -22.99 5.50
CA SER A 569 -46.71 -23.44 5.30
C SER A 569 -47.46 -23.61 6.62
N ASP A 570 -48.58 -22.91 6.73
CA ASP A 570 -49.54 -23.03 7.83
C ASP A 570 -50.57 -24.16 7.60
N LYS A 571 -50.50 -24.86 6.46
CA LYS A 571 -51.48 -25.88 6.06
C LYS A 571 -51.19 -27.26 6.64
N ILE A 572 -50.00 -27.46 7.19
CA ILE A 572 -49.54 -28.76 7.71
C ILE A 572 -49.57 -28.75 9.23
N THR A 573 -50.31 -29.68 9.82
CA THR A 573 -50.38 -29.86 11.29
C THR A 573 -49.09 -30.46 11.86
N LEU A 574 -48.84 -30.28 13.15
CA LEU A 574 -47.70 -30.89 13.85
C LEU A 574 -47.73 -32.43 13.73
N GLU A 575 -48.91 -33.05 13.76
CA GLU A 575 -49.06 -34.50 13.56
C GLU A 575 -48.62 -34.95 12.16
N GLN A 576 -48.96 -34.18 11.12
CA GLN A 576 -48.54 -34.46 9.75
C GLN A 576 -47.03 -34.29 9.57
N LYS A 577 -46.42 -33.27 10.20
CA LYS A 577 -44.95 -33.10 10.24
C LYS A 577 -44.28 -34.29 10.92
N ALA A 578 -44.79 -34.74 12.06
CA ALA A 578 -44.25 -35.91 12.77
C ALA A 578 -44.40 -37.21 11.96
N LEU A 579 -45.54 -37.38 11.27
CA LEU A 579 -45.78 -38.53 10.40
C LEU A 579 -44.82 -38.55 9.20
N PHE A 580 -44.53 -37.38 8.61
CA PHE A 580 -43.55 -37.25 7.54
C PHE A 580 -42.16 -37.71 7.98
N VAL A 581 -41.65 -37.19 9.11
CA VAL A 581 -40.34 -37.59 9.63
C VAL A 581 -40.30 -39.10 9.90
N LYS A 582 -41.36 -39.65 10.53
CA LYS A 582 -41.46 -41.09 10.79
C LYS A 582 -41.35 -41.92 9.51
N LYS A 583 -42.04 -41.49 8.43
CA LYS A 583 -41.97 -42.16 7.12
C LYS A 583 -40.56 -42.08 6.53
N VAL A 584 -39.97 -40.89 6.44
CA VAL A 584 -38.63 -40.71 5.86
C VAL A 584 -37.58 -41.51 6.63
N VAL A 585 -37.62 -41.50 7.97
CA VAL A 585 -36.69 -42.27 8.82
C VAL A 585 -36.84 -43.78 8.61
N SER A 586 -38.07 -44.29 8.49
CA SER A 586 -38.31 -45.71 8.24
C SER A 586 -37.77 -46.18 6.88
N LEU A 587 -37.68 -45.27 5.90
CA LEU A 587 -37.20 -45.56 4.56
C LEU A 587 -35.67 -45.60 4.42
N ARG A 588 -34.92 -45.18 5.47
CA ARG A 588 -33.45 -45.25 5.56
C ARG A 588 -32.72 -44.82 4.28
N GLY A 589 -33.14 -43.72 3.68
CA GLY A 589 -32.50 -43.17 2.47
C GLY A 589 -32.86 -43.87 1.15
N SER A 590 -33.88 -44.75 1.13
CA SER A 590 -34.31 -45.39 -0.11
C SER A 590 -34.93 -44.42 -1.14
N ARG A 591 -35.06 -44.87 -2.39
CA ARG A 591 -35.65 -44.08 -3.50
C ARG A 591 -37.12 -43.68 -3.24
N ALA A 592 -37.84 -44.44 -2.40
CA ALA A 592 -39.21 -44.13 -2.00
C ALA A 592 -39.33 -42.79 -1.24
N THR A 593 -38.24 -42.27 -0.67
CA THR A 593 -38.21 -40.96 0.01
C THR A 593 -38.65 -39.82 -0.92
N ASN A 594 -38.33 -39.88 -2.22
CA ASN A 594 -38.75 -38.84 -3.18
C ASN A 594 -40.27 -38.71 -3.22
N GLN A 595 -41.00 -39.84 -3.19
CA GLN A 595 -42.45 -39.81 -3.22
C GLN A 595 -43.02 -39.22 -1.92
N VAL A 596 -42.48 -39.61 -0.77
CA VAL A 596 -42.89 -39.07 0.54
C VAL A 596 -42.66 -37.56 0.63
N VAL A 597 -41.52 -37.08 0.10
CA VAL A 597 -41.21 -35.64 0.02
C VAL A 597 -42.18 -34.91 -0.90
N ARG A 598 -42.49 -35.46 -2.08
CA ARG A 598 -43.45 -34.85 -3.02
C ARG A 598 -44.86 -34.78 -2.44
N ASP A 599 -45.34 -35.85 -1.81
CA ASP A 599 -46.67 -35.89 -1.19
C ASP A 599 -46.78 -34.88 -0.04
N PHE A 600 -45.72 -34.75 0.75
CA PHE A 600 -45.63 -33.75 1.81
C PHE A 600 -45.62 -32.33 1.26
N TRP A 601 -44.80 -32.05 0.25
CA TRP A 601 -44.74 -30.74 -0.41
C TRP A 601 -46.08 -30.34 -1.04
N LEU A 602 -46.79 -31.29 -1.67
CA LEU A 602 -48.13 -31.06 -2.20
C LEU A 602 -49.12 -30.66 -1.10
N SER A 603 -49.05 -31.35 0.04
CA SER A 603 -49.86 -31.01 1.22
C SER A 603 -49.50 -29.61 1.76
N ALA A 604 -48.22 -29.22 1.68
CA ALA A 604 -47.72 -27.94 2.15
C ALA A 604 -48.17 -26.75 1.27
N ARG A 605 -48.14 -26.93 -0.05
CA ARG A 605 -48.58 -25.91 -1.03
C ARG A 605 -50.10 -25.83 -1.15
N GLY A 606 -50.81 -26.93 -0.93
CA GLY A 606 -52.27 -27.04 -1.05
C GLY A 606 -52.75 -27.51 -2.43
N SER A 607 -53.97 -28.02 -2.48
CA SER A 607 -54.52 -28.86 -3.57
C SER A 607 -54.71 -28.20 -4.95
N SER A 608 -54.37 -26.92 -5.12
CA SER A 608 -54.47 -26.21 -6.42
C SER A 608 -53.38 -26.58 -7.43
N PHE A 609 -52.34 -27.33 -7.01
CA PHE A 609 -51.24 -27.78 -7.88
C PHE A 609 -51.34 -29.26 -8.31
N ALA A 610 -52.42 -29.96 -7.97
CA ALA A 610 -52.60 -31.37 -8.32
C ALA A 610 -52.85 -31.61 -9.83
N TYR A 611 -53.19 -30.56 -10.60
CA TYR A 611 -53.54 -30.63 -12.03
C TYR A 611 -52.69 -29.66 -12.87
N ALA A 612 -51.39 -29.88 -12.91
CA ALA A 612 -50.54 -29.44 -14.01
C ALA A 612 -49.46 -30.51 -14.17
N SER A 613 -49.86 -31.57 -14.87
CA SER A 613 -49.03 -32.70 -15.31
C SER A 613 -48.38 -32.38 -16.64
#